data_AF-A0A920TCG6-F1
#
_entry.id   AF-A0A920TCG6-F1
#
_cell.length_a   1.000
_cell.length_b   1.000
_cell.length_c   1.000
_cell.angle_alpha   90.00
_cell.angle_beta   90.00
_cell.angle_gamma   90.00
#
_symmetry.space_group_name_H-M   'P 1'
#
loop_
_entity.id
_entity.type
_entity.pdbx_description
1 polymer ?
#
loop_
_entity_poly.entity_id
_entity_poly.type
_entity_poly.pdbx_seq_one_letter_code
_entity_poly.pdbx_strand_id
1 'polypeptide(L)'
;MDWLHEHWLQLLFVGLYLVMLAWHGWLGKRRTRGFGGDYLVGGRQMGGVVIGLSFYATFVSSVTFVGQGRPQLRFWAVVVADLCCLFPTTMVLVSWFVIAPPFTRRARELGALTVPDFLGFQFDSILLRRLAGVVVMVASLAYMVAVYEGATRLLGALLDLDPTRVLP
;
A
#
# COMPACT_ATOMS: atom_id res chain seq x y z
N MET A 1 -3.49 -12.66 -34.25
CA MET A 1 -4.78 -12.97 -33.59
C MET A 1 -4.59 -14.05 -32.52
N ASP A 2 -3.55 -14.88 -32.63
CA ASP A 2 -3.29 -16.04 -31.77
C ASP A 2 -2.95 -15.67 -30.32
N TRP A 3 -2.16 -14.60 -30.08
CA TRP A 3 -1.80 -14.18 -28.72
C TRP A 3 -3.01 -13.81 -27.84
N LEU A 4 -4.02 -13.14 -28.40
CA LEU A 4 -5.26 -12.83 -27.69
C LEU A 4 -6.05 -14.09 -27.38
N HIS A 5 -6.04 -15.08 -28.27
CA HIS A 5 -6.66 -16.38 -28.05
C HIS A 5 -5.88 -17.25 -27.06
N GLU A 6 -4.58 -17.04 -26.87
CA GLU A 6 -3.79 -17.71 -25.85
C GLU A 6 -3.99 -17.07 -24.46
N HIS A 7 -4.17 -15.76 -24.40
CA HIS A 7 -4.23 -14.99 -23.14
C HIS A 7 -5.63 -14.50 -22.74
N TRP A 8 -6.69 -14.91 -23.46
CA TRP A 8 -8.05 -14.41 -23.25
C TRP A 8 -8.54 -14.61 -21.81
N LEU A 9 -8.15 -15.71 -21.16
CA LEU A 9 -8.52 -16.01 -19.79
C LEU A 9 -7.84 -15.04 -18.81
N GLN A 10 -6.53 -14.80 -18.95
CA GLN A 10 -5.80 -13.81 -18.14
C GLN A 10 -6.40 -12.41 -18.32
N LEU A 11 -6.66 -12.02 -19.57
CA LEU A 11 -7.23 -10.72 -19.90
C LEU A 11 -8.64 -10.56 -19.33
N LEU A 12 -9.46 -11.62 -19.33
CA LEU A 12 -10.77 -11.61 -18.70
C LEU A 12 -10.66 -11.35 -17.19
N PHE A 13 -9.76 -12.06 -16.48
CA PHE A 13 -9.58 -11.87 -15.04
C PHE A 13 -9.05 -10.46 -14.70
N VAL A 14 -8.06 -9.98 -15.45
CA VAL A 14 -7.53 -8.61 -15.28
C VAL A 14 -8.62 -7.57 -15.56
N GLY A 15 -9.38 -7.75 -16.64
CA GLY A 15 -10.49 -6.87 -17.00
C GLY A 15 -11.58 -6.82 -15.92
N LEU A 16 -12.01 -7.99 -15.43
CA LEU A 16 -13.00 -8.09 -14.35
C LEU A 16 -12.49 -7.41 -13.07
N TYR A 17 -11.22 -7.62 -12.72
CA TYR A 17 -10.60 -6.97 -11.56
C TYR A 17 -10.58 -5.45 -11.69
N LEU A 18 -10.19 -4.91 -12.85
CA LEU A 18 -10.20 -3.46 -13.11
C LEU A 18 -11.61 -2.87 -13.05
N VAL A 19 -12.61 -3.57 -13.60
CA VAL A 19 -14.03 -3.16 -13.50
C VAL A 19 -14.48 -3.14 -12.05
N MET A 20 -14.12 -4.16 -11.26
CA MET A 20 -14.43 -4.22 -9.84
C MET A 20 -13.78 -3.05 -9.08
N LEU A 21 -12.51 -2.73 -9.36
CA LEU A 21 -11.83 -1.57 -8.76
C LEU A 21 -12.50 -0.25 -9.14
N ALA A 22 -12.84 -0.06 -10.42
CA ALA A 22 -13.51 1.15 -10.90
C ALA A 22 -14.90 1.31 -10.26
N TRP A 23 -15.65 0.21 -10.11
CA TRP A 23 -16.94 0.19 -9.43
C TRP A 23 -16.81 0.61 -7.96
N HIS A 24 -15.86 0.04 -7.22
CA HIS A 24 -15.62 0.40 -5.82
C HIS A 24 -15.14 1.84 -5.67
N GLY A 25 -14.28 2.32 -6.59
CA GLY A 25 -13.83 3.71 -6.63
C GLY A 25 -14.99 4.69 -6.87
N TRP A 26 -15.88 4.37 -7.79
CA TRP A 26 -17.09 5.16 -8.06
C TRP A 26 -18.07 5.16 -6.87
N LEU A 27 -18.28 4.00 -6.25
CA LEU A 27 -19.12 3.88 -5.06
C LEU A 27 -18.53 4.69 -3.89
N GLY A 28 -17.21 4.61 -3.69
CA GLY A 28 -16.47 5.41 -2.72
C GLY A 28 -16.67 6.90 -2.96
N LYS A 29 -16.45 7.36 -4.20
CA LYS A 29 -16.67 8.76 -4.60
C LYS A 29 -18.09 9.24 -4.28
N ARG A 30 -19.12 8.42 -4.50
CA ARG A 30 -20.51 8.76 -4.18
C ARG A 30 -20.79 8.90 -2.69
N ARG A 31 -20.04 8.19 -1.85
CA ARG A 31 -20.21 8.19 -0.38
C ARG A 31 -19.38 9.25 0.32
N THR A 32 -18.30 9.71 -0.31
CA THR A 32 -17.44 10.77 0.22
C THR A 32 -18.11 12.13 0.08
N ARG A 33 -18.42 12.80 1.21
CA ARG A 33 -19.03 14.14 1.23
C ARG A 33 -18.05 15.24 1.62
N GLY A 34 -16.95 14.92 2.31
CA GLY A 34 -15.93 15.90 2.69
C GLY A 34 -14.49 15.38 2.60
N PHE A 35 -13.55 16.27 2.23
CA PHE A 35 -12.13 15.92 2.06
C PHE A 35 -11.45 15.49 3.37
N GLY A 36 -11.59 16.27 4.44
CA GLY A 36 -10.94 15.93 5.71
C GLY A 36 -11.56 14.70 6.41
N GLY A 37 -12.88 14.74 6.61
CA GLY A 37 -13.60 13.73 7.39
C GLY A 37 -13.77 12.40 6.65
N ASP A 38 -14.25 12.42 5.41
CA ASP A 38 -14.62 11.19 4.71
C ASP A 38 -13.48 10.68 3.82
N TYR A 39 -12.81 11.56 3.08
CA TYR A 39 -11.78 11.14 2.13
C TYR A 39 -10.48 10.72 2.83
N LEU A 40 -9.99 11.50 3.80
CA LEU A 40 -8.72 11.18 4.48
C LEU A 40 -8.87 10.14 5.61
N VAL A 41 -9.98 10.14 6.35
CA VAL A 41 -10.13 9.26 7.54
C VAL A 41 -11.35 8.34 7.50
N GLY A 42 -12.07 8.26 6.37
CA GLY A 42 -13.18 7.32 6.19
C GLY A 42 -14.34 7.53 7.14
N GLY A 43 -14.59 8.78 7.56
CA GLY A 43 -15.62 9.16 8.53
C GLY A 43 -15.35 8.65 9.95
N ARG A 44 -14.20 8.01 10.21
CA ARG A 44 -13.85 7.34 11.48
C ARG A 44 -14.83 6.26 11.93
N GLN A 45 -15.61 5.71 10.98
CA GLN A 45 -16.65 4.69 11.24
C GLN A 45 -16.18 3.27 10.87
N MET A 46 -14.99 3.12 10.30
CA MET A 46 -14.45 1.81 9.91
C MET A 46 -14.12 0.96 11.15
N GLY A 47 -14.65 -0.27 11.19
CA GLY A 47 -14.32 -1.23 12.23
C GLY A 47 -12.86 -1.71 12.16
N GLY A 48 -12.29 -2.12 13.30
CA GLY A 48 -10.88 -2.50 13.40
C GLY A 48 -10.44 -3.60 12.42
N VAL A 49 -11.31 -4.57 12.14
CA VAL A 49 -11.04 -5.64 11.15
C VAL A 49 -10.84 -5.09 9.75
N VAL A 50 -11.67 -4.13 9.32
CA VAL A 50 -11.56 -3.52 7.99
C VAL A 50 -10.27 -2.71 7.89
N ILE A 51 -9.92 -1.96 8.93
CA ILE A 51 -8.66 -1.20 8.97
C ILE A 51 -7.46 -2.15 8.92
N GLY A 52 -7.50 -3.25 9.68
CA GLY A 52 -6.45 -4.26 9.69
C GLY A 52 -6.27 -4.94 8.33
N LEU A 53 -7.37 -5.32 7.67
CA LEU A 53 -7.32 -5.92 6.33
C LEU A 53 -6.76 -4.94 5.29
N SER A 54 -7.19 -3.68 5.31
CA SER A 54 -6.66 -2.64 4.42
C SER A 54 -5.17 -2.39 4.66
N PHE A 55 -4.72 -2.38 5.92
CA PHE A 55 -3.30 -2.27 6.26
C PHE A 55 -2.51 -3.46 5.70
N TYR A 56 -3.01 -4.69 5.89
CA TYR A 56 -2.36 -5.88 5.38
C TYR A 56 -2.29 -5.90 3.84
N ALA A 57 -3.39 -5.54 3.16
CA ALA A 57 -3.44 -5.41 1.71
C ALA A 57 -2.46 -4.34 1.19
N THR A 58 -2.21 -3.28 1.95
CA THR A 58 -1.20 -2.26 1.60
C THR A 58 0.22 -2.78 1.80
N PHE A 59 0.45 -3.57 2.85
CA PHE A 59 1.76 -4.14 3.16
C PHE A 59 2.17 -5.24 2.15
N VAL A 60 1.22 -6.09 1.76
CA VAL A 60 1.42 -7.12 0.74
C VAL A 60 1.36 -6.48 -0.64
N SER A 61 2.52 -6.05 -1.14
CA SER A 61 2.65 -5.44 -2.47
C SER A 61 3.62 -6.20 -3.37
N SER A 62 3.66 -5.83 -4.65
CA SER A 62 4.51 -6.44 -5.69
C SER A 62 6.00 -6.45 -5.32
N VAL A 63 6.50 -5.49 -4.54
CA VAL A 63 7.88 -5.48 -4.02
C VAL A 63 8.17 -6.62 -3.03
N THR A 64 7.18 -7.06 -2.25
CA THR A 64 7.34 -8.22 -1.35
C THR A 64 7.47 -9.51 -2.15
N PHE A 65 6.64 -9.70 -3.17
CA PHE A 65 6.68 -10.88 -4.04
C PHE A 65 7.94 -10.95 -4.92
N VAL A 66 8.34 -9.83 -5.53
CA VAL A 66 9.56 -9.77 -6.37
C VAL A 66 10.84 -9.90 -5.51
N GLY A 67 10.82 -9.42 -4.26
CA GLY A 67 11.92 -9.58 -3.32
C GLY A 67 12.13 -11.03 -2.87
N GLN A 68 11.04 -11.79 -2.70
CA GLN A 68 11.06 -13.18 -2.21
C GLN A 68 11.27 -14.22 -3.32
N GLY A 69 11.00 -13.89 -4.59
CA GLY A 69 11.07 -14.84 -5.72
C GLY A 69 12.47 -15.16 -6.27
N ARG A 70 13.57 -14.74 -5.63
CA ARG A 70 14.92 -14.96 -6.17
C ARG A 70 15.40 -16.41 -5.94
N PRO A 71 15.68 -17.20 -7.00
CA PRO A 71 16.05 -18.63 -6.89
C PRO A 71 17.37 -18.92 -6.16
N GLN A 72 18.16 -17.89 -5.86
CA GLN A 72 19.57 -18.03 -5.47
C GLN A 72 19.77 -18.36 -3.98
N LEU A 73 18.70 -18.45 -3.19
CA LEU A 73 18.79 -18.58 -1.73
C LEU A 73 18.22 -19.89 -1.17
N ARG A 74 17.96 -20.95 -1.94
CA ARG A 74 17.10 -22.09 -1.54
C ARG A 74 17.34 -22.76 -0.17
N PHE A 75 18.54 -22.70 0.43
CA PHE A 75 18.80 -23.23 1.78
C PHE A 75 18.78 -22.15 2.88
N TRP A 76 19.34 -20.96 2.60
CA TRP A 76 19.24 -19.79 3.48
C TRP A 76 17.84 -19.13 3.43
N ALA A 77 17.05 -19.42 2.40
CA ALA A 77 15.74 -18.86 2.13
C ALA A 77 14.71 -19.28 3.17
N VAL A 78 14.79 -20.47 3.75
CA VAL A 78 13.80 -20.90 4.75
C VAL A 78 14.06 -20.19 6.08
N VAL A 79 15.32 -20.16 6.53
CA VAL A 79 15.71 -19.44 7.76
C VAL A 79 15.54 -17.93 7.60
N VAL A 80 15.92 -17.37 6.45
CA VAL A 80 15.71 -15.94 6.15
C VAL A 80 14.23 -15.66 5.94
N ALA A 81 13.43 -16.51 5.29
CA ALA A 81 12.00 -16.27 5.15
C ALA A 81 11.27 -16.37 6.50
N ASP A 82 11.59 -17.34 7.35
CA ASP A 82 10.98 -17.46 8.67
C ASP A 82 11.37 -16.28 9.57
N LEU A 83 12.63 -15.86 9.55
CA LEU A 83 13.09 -14.69 10.31
C LEU A 83 12.55 -13.37 9.73
N CYS A 84 12.47 -13.25 8.39
CA CYS A 84 11.87 -12.13 7.67
C CYS A 84 10.34 -12.14 7.70
N CYS A 85 9.68 -13.21 8.12
CA CYS A 85 8.23 -13.23 8.36
C CYS A 85 7.93 -12.95 9.83
N LEU A 86 8.62 -13.60 10.76
CA LEU A 86 8.41 -13.43 12.20
C LEU A 86 8.80 -12.03 12.68
N PHE A 87 9.93 -11.49 12.23
CA PHE A 87 10.37 -10.16 12.67
C PHE A 87 9.40 -9.04 12.22
N PRO A 88 9.00 -8.92 10.94
CA PRO A 88 8.01 -7.91 10.56
C PRO A 88 6.63 -8.17 11.16
N THR A 89 6.21 -9.43 11.30
CA THR A 89 4.92 -9.75 11.95
C THR A 89 4.92 -9.27 13.40
N THR A 90 5.98 -9.53 14.16
CA THR A 90 6.09 -9.06 15.55
C THR A 90 6.15 -7.53 15.63
N MET A 91 6.89 -6.86 14.73
CA MET A 91 6.91 -5.40 14.66
C MET A 91 5.53 -4.80 14.34
N VAL A 92 4.77 -5.43 13.44
CA VAL A 92 3.39 -5.02 13.12
C VAL A 92 2.48 -5.18 14.33
N LEU A 93 2.58 -6.30 15.05
CA LEU A 93 1.80 -6.53 16.27
C LEU A 93 2.15 -5.49 17.35
N VAL A 94 3.44 -5.22 17.59
CA VAL A 94 3.88 -4.17 18.53
C VAL A 94 3.35 -2.81 18.11
N SER A 95 3.45 -2.48 16.81
CA SER A 95 2.92 -1.22 16.28
C SER A 95 1.42 -1.08 16.54
N TRP A 96 0.63 -2.13 16.31
CA TRP A 96 -0.81 -2.11 16.49
C TRP A 96 -1.29 -2.12 17.95
N PHE A 97 -0.63 -2.87 18.82
CA PHE A 97 -1.06 -3.01 20.22
C PHE A 97 -0.43 -1.98 21.15
N VAL A 98 0.80 -1.54 20.87
CA VAL A 98 1.55 -0.63 21.76
C VAL A 98 1.54 0.80 21.24
N ILE A 99 1.83 1.01 19.95
CA ILE A 99 2.06 2.36 19.38
C ILE A 99 0.75 2.99 18.90
N ALA A 100 -0.07 2.24 18.17
CA ALA A 100 -1.27 2.75 17.51
C ALA A 100 -2.33 3.30 18.48
N PRO A 101 -2.63 2.70 19.66
CA PRO A 101 -3.66 3.22 20.55
C PRO A 101 -3.36 4.62 21.12
N PRO A 102 -2.19 4.89 21.75
CA PRO A 102 -1.88 6.24 22.24
C PRO A 102 -1.68 7.24 21.10
N PHE A 103 -1.06 6.83 19.98
CA PHE A 103 -0.87 7.70 18.81
C PHE A 103 -2.21 8.14 18.23
N THR A 104 -3.12 7.19 17.99
CA THR A 104 -4.43 7.47 17.41
C THR A 104 -5.23 8.39 18.32
N ARG A 105 -5.24 8.14 19.64
CA ARG A 105 -5.95 8.98 20.61
C ARG A 105 -5.48 10.43 20.54
N ARG A 106 -4.16 10.66 20.62
CA ARG A 106 -3.57 12.00 20.57
C ARG A 106 -3.78 12.69 19.22
N ALA A 107 -3.70 11.94 18.13
CA ALA A 107 -4.02 12.46 16.80
C ALA A 107 -5.49 12.90 16.68
N ARG A 108 -6.43 12.23 17.37
CA ARG A 108 -7.84 12.67 17.41
C ARG A 108 -7.99 13.96 18.22
N GLU A 109 -7.34 14.05 19.38
CA GLU A 109 -7.37 15.24 20.25
C GLU A 109 -6.84 16.49 19.55
N LEU A 110 -5.76 16.35 18.78
CA LEU A 110 -5.17 17.44 18.00
C LEU A 110 -5.92 17.72 16.68
N GLY A 111 -6.93 16.93 16.33
CA GLY A 111 -7.60 17.05 15.02
C GLY A 111 -6.68 16.78 13.83
N ALA A 112 -5.57 16.07 14.03
CA ALA A 112 -4.60 15.77 12.98
C ALA A 112 -5.20 14.79 11.95
N LEU A 113 -5.05 15.13 10.67
CA LEU A 113 -5.53 14.30 9.56
C LEU A 113 -4.39 13.50 8.90
N THR A 114 -3.16 14.00 9.02
CA THR A 114 -1.96 13.37 8.45
C THR A 114 -0.84 13.29 9.48
N VAL A 115 0.17 12.43 9.24
CA VAL A 115 1.35 12.33 10.11
C VAL A 115 2.13 13.66 10.17
N PRO A 116 2.36 14.38 9.05
CA PRO A 116 2.95 15.71 9.10
C PRO A 116 2.13 16.71 9.94
N ASP A 117 0.79 16.68 9.84
CA ASP A 117 -0.07 17.54 10.66
C ASP A 117 0.07 17.22 12.15
N PHE A 118 0.11 15.93 12.50
CA PHE A 118 0.33 15.50 13.87
C PHE A 118 1.63 16.06 14.44
N LEU A 119 2.75 15.93 13.70
CA LEU A 119 4.04 16.49 14.12
C LEU A 119 3.98 18.02 14.22
N GLY A 120 3.33 18.68 13.26
CA GLY A 120 3.15 20.13 13.28
C GLY A 120 2.42 20.63 14.51
N PHE A 121 1.29 20.01 14.87
CA PHE A 121 0.48 20.41 16.02
C PHE A 121 1.10 20.00 17.35
N GLN A 122 1.78 18.86 17.39
CA GLN A 122 2.44 18.36 18.60
C GLN A 122 3.62 19.25 19.04
N PHE A 123 4.34 19.85 18.08
CA PHE A 123 5.52 20.69 18.33
C PHE A 123 5.28 22.17 18.01
N ASP A 124 4.05 22.56 17.70
CA ASP A 124 3.65 23.92 17.28
C ASP A 124 4.56 24.55 16.21
N SER A 125 4.98 23.74 15.23
CA SER A 125 5.98 24.13 14.23
C SER A 125 5.51 23.90 12.81
N ILE A 126 5.25 25.01 12.10
CA ILE A 126 4.89 24.99 10.67
C ILE A 126 6.04 24.50 9.80
N LEU A 127 7.29 24.76 10.19
CA LEU A 127 8.47 24.29 9.47
C LEU A 127 8.55 22.76 9.53
N LEU A 128 8.38 22.19 10.74
CA LEU A 128 8.39 20.74 10.92
C LEU A 128 7.29 20.06 10.11
N ARG A 129 6.07 20.63 10.12
CA ARG A 129 4.95 20.15 9.30
C ARG A 129 5.28 20.12 7.81
N ARG A 130 5.88 21.20 7.29
CA ARG A 130 6.25 21.30 5.86
C ARG A 130 7.35 20.31 5.50
N LEU A 131 8.41 20.23 6.31
CA LEU A 131 9.52 19.31 6.07
C LEU A 131 9.04 17.85 6.10
N ALA A 132 8.26 17.47 7.12
CA ALA A 132 7.68 16.13 7.20
C ALA A 132 6.77 15.83 6.00
N GLY A 133 5.97 16.81 5.55
CA GLY A 133 5.15 16.69 4.36
C GLY A 133 5.96 16.44 3.09
N VAL A 134 7.05 17.19 2.88
CA VAL A 134 7.95 17.00 1.74
C VAL A 134 8.61 15.62 1.79
N VAL A 135 9.10 15.20 2.95
CA VAL A 135 9.71 13.87 3.13
C VAL A 135 8.73 12.76 2.78
N VAL A 136 7.50 12.81 3.31
CA VAL A 136 6.45 11.82 3.03
C VAL A 136 6.10 11.83 1.53
N MET A 137 5.98 13.00 0.92
CA MET A 137 5.67 13.12 -0.51
C MET A 137 6.76 12.49 -1.39
N VAL A 138 8.03 12.84 -1.16
CA VAL A 138 9.17 12.30 -1.93
C VAL A 138 9.30 10.78 -1.73
N ALA A 139 9.19 10.31 -0.48
CA ALA A 139 9.24 8.89 -0.18
C ALA A 139 8.08 8.12 -0.86
N SER A 140 6.88 8.70 -0.89
CA SER A 140 5.72 8.09 -1.54
C SER A 140 5.89 7.98 -3.05
N LEU A 141 6.47 9.00 -3.69
CA LEU A 141 6.78 8.95 -5.13
C LEU A 141 7.82 7.88 -5.45
N ALA A 142 8.90 7.81 -4.66
CA ALA A 142 9.92 6.78 -4.83
C ALA A 142 9.34 5.37 -4.64
N TYR A 143 8.47 5.18 -3.63
CA TYR A 143 7.76 3.93 -3.42
C TYR A 143 6.86 3.56 -4.61
N MET A 144 6.15 4.54 -5.17
CA MET A 144 5.25 4.33 -6.31
C MET A 144 5.99 3.82 -7.56
N VAL A 145 7.21 4.30 -7.81
CA VAL A 145 8.08 3.79 -8.88
C VAL A 145 8.39 2.30 -8.67
N ALA A 146 8.79 1.90 -7.46
CA ALA A 146 9.11 0.51 -7.15
C ALA A 146 7.89 -0.41 -7.29
N VAL A 147 6.70 0.05 -6.89
CA VAL A 147 5.44 -0.70 -7.04
C VAL A 147 5.08 -0.88 -8.51
N TYR A 148 5.19 0.17 -9.32
CA TYR A 148 4.91 0.10 -10.76
C TYR A 148 5.89 -0.80 -11.50
N GLU A 149 7.18 -0.72 -11.19
CA GLU A 149 8.18 -1.63 -11.76
C GLU A 149 7.86 -3.09 -11.41
N GLY A 150 7.51 -3.37 -10.15
CA GLY A 150 7.07 -4.69 -9.73
C GLY A 150 5.81 -5.16 -10.47
N ALA A 151 4.82 -4.29 -10.65
CA ALA A 151 3.59 -4.59 -11.37
C ALA A 151 3.84 -4.88 -12.86
N THR A 152 4.67 -4.09 -13.53
CA THR A 152 5.03 -4.28 -14.94
C THR A 152 5.74 -5.61 -15.16
N ARG A 153 6.68 -5.98 -14.27
CA ARG A 153 7.36 -7.28 -14.35
C ARG A 153 6.40 -8.46 -14.14
N LEU A 154 5.47 -8.35 -13.19
CA LEU A 154 4.47 -9.38 -12.93
C LEU A 154 3.49 -9.53 -14.09
N LEU A 155 2.98 -8.42 -14.63
CA LEU A 155 2.09 -8.44 -15.80
C LEU A 155 2.80 -8.95 -17.04
N GLY A 156 4.07 -8.56 -17.23
CA GLY A 156 4.91 -9.08 -18.31
C GLY A 156 5.07 -10.59 -18.23
N ALA A 157 5.37 -11.13 -17.04
CA ALA A 157 5.47 -12.58 -16.86
C ALA A 157 4.14 -13.32 -17.02
N LEU A 158 3.01 -12.70 -16.65
CA LEU A 158 1.66 -13.29 -16.77
C LEU A 158 1.16 -13.34 -18.22
N LEU A 159 1.51 -12.33 -19.01
CA LEU A 159 1.03 -12.13 -20.38
C LEU A 159 2.09 -12.48 -21.44
N ASP A 160 3.24 -13.01 -21.01
CA ASP A 160 4.41 -13.29 -21.84
C ASP A 160 4.85 -12.08 -22.68
N LEU A 161 4.81 -10.89 -22.06
CA LEU A 161 5.23 -9.62 -22.65
C LEU A 161 6.61 -9.24 -22.10
N ASP A 162 7.51 -8.87 -22.99
CA ASP A 162 8.85 -8.38 -22.61
C ASP A 162 8.74 -7.07 -21.80
N PRO A 163 9.09 -7.07 -20.50
CA PRO A 163 8.99 -5.88 -19.65
C PRO A 163 9.87 -4.72 -20.13
N THR A 164 10.94 -5.02 -20.89
CA THR A 164 11.91 -4.03 -21.39
C THR A 164 11.40 -3.21 -22.57
N ARG A 165 10.33 -3.65 -23.24
CA ARG A 165 9.65 -2.84 -24.27
C ARG A 165 8.75 -1.75 -23.67
N VAL A 166 8.47 -1.80 -22.37
CA VAL A 166 7.51 -0.93 -21.68
C VAL A 166 8.21 0.12 -20.81
N LEU A 167 9.46 -0.12 -20.41
CA LEU A 167 10.30 0.81 -19.64
C LEU A 167 11.56 1.13 -20.47
N PRO A 168 11.81 2.40 -20.83
CA PRO A 168 13.01 2.80 -21.57
C PRO A 168 14.30 2.63 -20.75
#